data_AF-A0A4Y4KCZ9-F1
#
_entry.id   AF-A0A4Y4KCZ9-F1
#
_cell.length_a   1.000
_cell.length_b   1.000
_cell.length_c   1.000
_cell.angle_alpha   90.00
_cell.angle_beta   90.00
_cell.angle_gamma   90.00
#
_symmetry.space_group_name_H-M   'P 1'
#
loop_
_entity.id
_entity.type
_entity.pdbx_description
1 polymer ?
#
loop_
_entity_poly.entity_id
_entity_poly.type
_entity_poly.pdbx_seq_one_letter_code
_entity_poly.pdbx_strand_id
1 'polypeptide(L)'
;MPTGRRASKPDGPDGGAVRAGRTQVPGAGLGATAGRIENAQVTVYLVQADGSSSVLPGRGSRCRCDDAGMRELSQLIDVEEPAWPELRETLDASPVSVEVLPADGDLGRASILQLQVTARSYLGAVVLHCGGLLVDDGWVRVFGSPASGAAHGAPGLAGMNQFPGRFDPAWRPETGLVVAHDVLGGVFALNGAAPDGADRPGAPGEVVYFAPDSLRWEALGAGHSAWLAWLVSGALDEFYATLRWPGWKEEVRALNSSQGLSVFPPLWSAEARRDISATSRRAVPMGELLGVARDSCRQFDGVDPGFLGAV
;
A
#
# COMPACT_ATOMS: atom_id res chain seq x y z
N MET A 1 49.36 58.13 -35.42
CA MET A 1 48.84 59.12 -36.38
C MET A 1 49.32 58.72 -37.77
N PRO A 2 48.44 58.43 -38.75
CA PRO A 2 47.03 57.98 -38.62
C PRO A 2 46.98 56.56 -37.98
N THR A 3 46.18 55.52 -38.28
CA THR A 3 44.99 55.17 -39.14
C THR A 3 44.28 53.98 -38.42
N GLY A 4 43.10 53.44 -38.75
CA GLY A 4 42.05 53.77 -39.72
C GLY A 4 41.96 52.79 -40.92
N ARG A 5 40.89 52.00 -41.16
CA ARG A 5 39.57 51.84 -40.48
C ARG A 5 38.96 50.43 -40.73
N ARG A 6 37.90 50.12 -39.95
CA ARG A 6 36.76 49.17 -40.14
C ARG A 6 36.70 48.36 -41.45
N ALA A 7 36.52 47.03 -41.49
CA ALA A 7 35.57 46.11 -40.82
C ALA A 7 34.21 45.94 -41.53
N SER A 8 33.87 44.69 -41.87
CA SER A 8 32.53 44.16 -42.21
C SER A 8 32.46 42.64 -41.91
N LYS A 9 31.30 42.19 -41.42
CA LYS A 9 30.77 40.80 -41.48
C LYS A 9 29.49 40.89 -42.32
N PRO A 10 29.12 39.89 -43.13
CA PRO A 10 28.60 38.61 -42.61
C PRO A 10 29.47 37.42 -43.12
N ASP A 11 29.11 36.15 -43.13
CA ASP A 11 27.84 35.45 -42.76
C ASP A 11 28.13 34.05 -42.17
N GLY A 12 27.22 33.08 -42.34
CA GLY A 12 27.42 31.64 -42.07
C GLY A 12 26.97 30.70 -43.22
N PRO A 13 27.32 29.39 -43.16
CA PRO A 13 26.87 28.37 -44.11
C PRO A 13 25.75 27.45 -43.57
N ASP A 14 25.08 26.73 -44.47
CA ASP A 14 23.88 25.93 -44.22
C ASP A 14 24.05 24.60 -43.43
N GLY A 15 23.03 24.28 -42.63
CA GLY A 15 22.11 23.18 -43.01
C GLY A 15 22.61 21.73 -43.03
N GLY A 16 23.50 21.31 -42.11
CA GLY A 16 23.86 19.90 -41.94
C GLY A 16 22.88 19.10 -41.05
N ALA A 17 21.80 18.54 -41.61
CA ALA A 17 20.79 17.79 -40.84
C ALA A 17 21.26 16.37 -40.42
N VAL A 18 21.77 16.23 -39.19
CA VAL A 18 22.11 14.92 -38.59
C VAL A 18 20.84 14.24 -38.06
N ARG A 19 20.50 13.06 -38.61
CA ARG A 19 19.37 12.24 -38.15
C ARG A 19 19.56 11.79 -36.69
N ALA A 20 18.48 11.88 -35.90
CA ALA A 20 18.44 11.29 -34.57
C ALA A 20 18.54 9.75 -34.64
N GLY A 21 19.67 9.20 -34.17
CA GLY A 21 19.78 7.78 -33.88
C GLY A 21 19.04 7.46 -32.59
N ARG A 22 17.84 6.87 -32.69
CA ARG A 22 17.18 6.24 -31.54
C ARG A 22 17.99 4.99 -31.16
N THR A 23 18.87 5.10 -30.18
CA THR A 23 19.47 3.93 -29.51
C THR A 23 18.36 3.21 -28.76
N GLN A 24 17.79 2.18 -29.39
CA GLN A 24 16.70 1.40 -28.84
C GLN A 24 17.22 0.54 -27.69
N VAL A 25 16.92 0.94 -26.45
CA VAL A 25 17.18 0.12 -25.27
C VAL A 25 16.36 -1.17 -25.39
N PRO A 26 16.98 -2.36 -25.39
CA PRO A 26 16.23 -3.62 -25.44
C PRO A 26 15.48 -3.83 -24.13
N GLY A 27 14.21 -4.23 -24.21
CA GLY A 27 13.35 -4.38 -23.04
C GLY A 27 13.81 -5.51 -22.12
N ALA A 28 14.32 -5.18 -20.95
CA ALA A 28 14.65 -6.12 -19.89
C ALA A 28 13.41 -6.46 -19.04
N GLY A 29 12.45 -7.16 -19.66
CA GLY A 29 11.28 -7.70 -18.96
C GLY A 29 11.66 -8.89 -18.08
N LEU A 30 12.12 -8.60 -16.85
CA LEU A 30 12.31 -9.54 -15.73
C LEU A 30 12.45 -8.69 -14.44
N GLY A 31 11.34 -8.11 -14.00
CA GLY A 31 11.13 -7.71 -12.60
C GLY A 31 10.34 -8.81 -11.88
N ALA A 32 10.38 -8.86 -10.55
CA ALA A 32 9.56 -9.78 -9.79
C ALA A 32 8.12 -9.25 -9.73
N THR A 33 7.32 -9.53 -10.76
CA THR A 33 5.90 -9.18 -10.75
C THR A 33 5.20 -9.88 -9.60
N ALA A 34 4.61 -9.10 -8.70
CA ALA A 34 3.80 -9.60 -7.61
C ALA A 34 2.69 -10.50 -8.16
N GLY A 35 2.68 -11.76 -7.74
CA GLY A 35 1.56 -12.63 -8.01
C GLY A 35 0.30 -12.06 -7.36
N ARG A 36 -0.76 -11.88 -8.16
CA ARG A 36 -1.59 -13.07 -8.33
C ARG A 36 -1.95 -13.76 -7.02
N ILE A 37 -2.69 -13.14 -6.09
CA ILE A 37 -3.24 -13.86 -4.92
C ILE A 37 -4.35 -14.81 -5.43
N GLU A 38 -3.92 -15.92 -6.03
CA GLU A 38 -4.77 -16.96 -6.59
C GLU A 38 -4.92 -18.10 -5.59
N ASN A 39 -6.15 -18.57 -5.41
CA ASN A 39 -6.47 -19.73 -4.56
C ASN A 39 -6.01 -19.64 -3.09
N ALA A 40 -6.22 -18.47 -2.46
CA ALA A 40 -6.45 -18.44 -1.02
C ALA A 40 -7.74 -19.22 -0.69
N GLN A 41 -7.64 -20.56 -0.53
CA GLN A 41 -8.75 -21.43 -0.14
C GLN A 41 -9.10 -21.27 1.35
N VAL A 42 -9.50 -20.05 1.72
CA VAL A 42 -10.26 -19.82 2.94
C VAL A 42 -11.61 -20.50 2.75
N THR A 43 -11.82 -21.63 3.43
CA THR A 43 -13.09 -22.37 3.40
C THR A 43 -14.15 -21.59 4.18
N VAL A 44 -14.75 -20.59 3.52
CA VAL A 44 -15.92 -19.88 4.03
C VAL A 44 -17.08 -20.87 4.08
N TYR A 45 -17.44 -21.30 5.28
CA TYR A 45 -18.59 -22.17 5.53
C TYR A 45 -19.90 -21.42 5.30
N LEU A 46 -20.32 -21.30 4.03
CA LEU A 46 -21.61 -20.76 3.65
C LEU A 46 -22.74 -21.65 4.17
N VAL A 47 -23.36 -21.26 5.29
CA VAL A 47 -24.59 -21.88 5.80
C VAL A 47 -25.72 -21.61 4.81
N GLN A 48 -26.12 -22.62 4.05
CA GLN A 48 -27.26 -22.51 3.13
C GLN A 48 -28.57 -22.47 3.91
N ALA A 49 -29.36 -21.40 3.70
CA ALA A 49 -30.74 -21.31 4.15
C ALA A 49 -31.69 -21.57 2.97
N ASP A 50 -32.32 -22.76 2.94
CA ASP A 50 -33.38 -23.08 1.98
C ASP A 50 -34.67 -22.30 2.29
N GLY A 51 -35.32 -21.73 1.26
CA GLY A 51 -36.52 -20.91 1.43
C GLY A 51 -37.23 -20.55 0.13
N SER A 52 -38.00 -21.50 -0.43
CA SER A 52 -38.77 -21.29 -1.67
C SER A 52 -40.10 -20.57 -1.43
N SER A 53 -40.39 -19.50 -2.18
CA SER A 53 -41.75 -19.05 -2.54
C SER A 53 -41.72 -18.17 -3.81
N SER A 54 -42.88 -17.75 -4.33
CA SER A 54 -43.05 -17.45 -5.76
C SER A 54 -43.96 -16.26 -6.13
N VAL A 55 -43.89 -15.89 -7.42
CA VAL A 55 -44.97 -15.28 -8.24
C VAL A 55 -45.14 -13.74 -8.29
N LEU A 56 -44.63 -13.19 -9.41
CA LEU A 56 -45.17 -12.13 -10.29
C LEU A 56 -45.09 -10.61 -9.91
N PRO A 57 -45.12 -9.69 -10.92
CA PRO A 57 -44.56 -8.34 -10.80
C PRO A 57 -45.59 -7.20 -10.80
N GLY A 58 -45.17 -5.99 -10.39
CA GLY A 58 -46.01 -4.80 -10.57
C GLY A 58 -45.36 -3.44 -10.26
N ARG A 59 -45.22 -2.62 -11.31
CA ARG A 59 -45.09 -1.14 -11.32
C ARG A 59 -43.81 -0.54 -10.70
N GLY A 60 -43.17 0.34 -11.47
CA GLY A 60 -41.95 1.01 -11.05
C GLY A 60 -42.20 2.11 -10.01
N SER A 61 -41.49 2.01 -8.88
CA SER A 61 -41.04 3.21 -8.17
C SER A 61 -39.87 3.81 -8.95
N ARG A 62 -39.74 5.14 -8.96
CA ARG A 62 -38.49 5.77 -9.44
C ARG A 62 -37.43 5.46 -8.39
N CYS A 63 -36.32 4.83 -8.79
CA CYS A 63 -35.15 4.76 -7.94
C CYS A 63 -34.75 6.20 -7.60
N ARG A 64 -34.99 6.61 -6.35
CA ARG A 64 -34.18 7.66 -5.76
C ARG A 64 -32.77 7.06 -5.69
N CYS A 65 -31.76 7.84 -6.04
CA CYS A 65 -30.48 7.62 -5.40
C CYS A 65 -30.73 7.79 -3.90
N ASP A 66 -30.61 6.70 -3.14
CA ASP A 66 -30.75 6.78 -1.69
C ASP A 66 -29.63 7.67 -1.16
N ASP A 67 -30.03 8.76 -0.51
CA ASP A 67 -29.14 9.60 0.28
C ASP A 67 -28.79 8.79 1.53
N ALA A 68 -27.83 7.87 1.35
CA ALA A 68 -27.43 6.86 2.31
C ALA A 68 -26.69 7.53 3.48
N GLY A 69 -27.49 8.09 4.39
CA GLY A 69 -27.04 8.89 5.51
C GLY A 69 -25.89 8.25 6.28
N MET A 70 -24.94 9.08 6.69
CA MET A 70 -23.78 8.67 7.47
C MET A 70 -24.23 7.88 8.70
N ARG A 71 -23.61 6.72 8.92
CA ARG A 71 -23.92 5.83 10.03
C ARG A 71 -23.31 6.35 11.32
N GLU A 72 -24.12 6.32 12.38
CA GLU A 72 -23.69 6.56 13.76
C GLU A 72 -22.70 5.49 14.22
N LEU A 73 -21.85 5.82 15.18
CA LEU A 73 -20.77 4.93 15.64
C LEU A 73 -21.29 3.54 16.07
N SER A 74 -22.43 3.47 16.77
CA SER A 74 -23.07 2.21 17.16
C SER A 74 -23.41 1.31 15.96
N GLN A 75 -23.90 1.89 14.86
CA GLN A 75 -24.20 1.16 13.62
C GLN A 75 -22.94 0.63 12.90
N LEU A 76 -21.74 1.01 13.36
CA LEU A 76 -20.46 0.53 12.84
C LEU A 76 -19.80 -0.50 13.76
N ILE A 77 -20.01 -0.41 15.09
CA ILE A 77 -19.35 -1.28 16.09
C ILE A 77 -20.28 -2.33 16.71
N ASP A 78 -21.56 -2.02 16.94
CA ASP A 78 -22.54 -2.90 17.60
C ASP A 78 -23.20 -3.82 16.57
N VAL A 79 -22.37 -4.60 15.88
CA VAL A 79 -22.75 -5.42 14.74
C VAL A 79 -22.95 -6.90 15.12
N GLU A 80 -23.91 -7.54 14.46
CA GLU A 80 -23.93 -9.00 14.34
C GLU A 80 -22.65 -9.47 13.64
N GLU A 81 -22.04 -10.56 14.10
CA GLU A 81 -20.81 -11.16 13.54
C GLU A 81 -19.66 -10.14 13.35
N PRO A 82 -19.12 -9.54 14.43
CA PRO A 82 -17.90 -8.76 14.34
C PRO A 82 -16.73 -9.67 13.96
N ALA A 83 -15.87 -9.22 13.06
CA ALA A 83 -14.77 -10.03 12.52
C ALA A 83 -13.57 -10.18 13.47
N TRP A 84 -13.56 -9.49 14.63
CA TRP A 84 -12.41 -9.50 15.54
C TRP A 84 -12.07 -10.88 16.15
N PRO A 85 -13.04 -11.73 16.58
CA PRO A 85 -12.73 -13.07 17.05
C PRO A 85 -12.14 -13.98 15.95
N GLU A 86 -12.73 -13.98 14.76
CA GLU A 86 -12.25 -14.74 13.59
C GLU A 86 -10.84 -14.29 13.17
N LEU A 87 -10.62 -12.97 13.06
CA LEU A 87 -9.31 -12.40 12.78
C LEU A 87 -8.32 -12.79 13.88
N ARG A 88 -8.70 -12.73 15.17
CA ARG A 88 -7.83 -13.17 16.25
C ARG A 88 -7.44 -14.64 16.14
N GLU A 89 -8.38 -15.54 15.89
CA GLU A 89 -8.07 -16.96 15.67
C GLU A 89 -7.14 -17.15 14.46
N THR A 90 -7.33 -16.37 13.39
CA THR A 90 -6.44 -16.36 12.21
C THR A 90 -5.03 -15.86 12.53
N LEU A 91 -4.88 -14.84 13.37
CA LEU A 91 -3.58 -14.29 13.80
C LEU A 91 -2.88 -15.22 14.81
N ASP A 92 -3.62 -15.74 15.79
CA ASP A 92 -3.10 -16.63 16.84
C ASP A 92 -2.72 -18.03 16.29
N ALA A 93 -3.26 -18.43 15.14
CA ALA A 93 -2.92 -19.66 14.41
C ALA A 93 -1.86 -19.48 13.30
N SER A 94 -1.32 -18.27 13.13
CA SER A 94 -0.38 -17.93 12.05
C SER A 94 0.95 -18.73 12.13
N PRO A 95 1.43 -19.33 11.02
CA PRO A 95 2.76 -19.92 10.95
C PRO A 95 3.90 -18.89 10.89
N VAL A 96 3.61 -17.63 10.54
CA VAL A 96 4.56 -16.50 10.62
C VAL A 96 4.37 -15.70 11.90
N SER A 97 5.45 -15.11 12.41
CA SER A 97 5.41 -14.28 13.63
C SER A 97 4.49 -13.07 13.44
N VAL A 98 3.54 -12.84 14.36
CA VAL A 98 2.67 -11.65 14.36
C VAL A 98 2.65 -11.02 15.74
N GLU A 99 3.08 -9.76 15.86
CA GLU A 99 2.87 -8.94 17.07
C GLU A 99 1.64 -8.03 16.87
N VAL A 100 0.63 -8.19 17.74
CA VAL A 100 -0.54 -7.31 17.78
C VAL A 100 -0.25 -6.14 18.72
N LEU A 101 -0.10 -4.93 18.17
CA LEU A 101 0.21 -3.74 18.96
C LEU A 101 -1.01 -3.25 19.77
N PRO A 102 -0.82 -2.63 20.95
CA PRO A 102 -1.92 -2.13 21.77
C PRO A 102 -2.67 -0.98 21.08
N ALA A 103 -4.01 -1.07 21.10
CA ALA A 103 -4.90 -0.09 20.50
C ALA A 103 -5.24 1.08 21.44
N ASP A 104 -5.44 2.26 20.86
CA ASP A 104 -6.17 3.37 21.45
C ASP A 104 -7.65 3.24 21.06
N GLY A 105 -8.52 3.05 22.06
CA GLY A 105 -9.94 2.79 21.84
C GLY A 105 -10.72 4.01 21.34
N ASP A 106 -10.22 5.23 21.53
CA ASP A 106 -10.91 6.45 21.11
C ASP A 106 -10.43 6.91 19.72
N LEU A 107 -9.15 6.74 19.42
CA LEU A 107 -8.63 6.82 18.05
C LEU A 107 -9.29 5.74 17.16
N GLY A 108 -9.50 4.53 17.67
CA GLY A 108 -10.20 3.46 16.95
C GLY A 108 -11.64 3.82 16.61
N ARG A 109 -12.38 4.36 17.58
CA ARG A 109 -13.77 4.86 17.38
C ARG A 109 -13.83 6.04 16.42
N ALA A 110 -12.92 7.01 16.52
CA ALA A 110 -12.85 8.13 15.60
C ALA A 110 -12.51 7.67 14.17
N SER A 111 -11.58 6.73 14.03
CA SER A 111 -11.11 6.21 12.75
C SER A 111 -12.17 5.37 12.04
N ILE A 112 -12.85 4.47 12.75
CA ILE A 112 -13.94 3.66 12.14
C ILE A 112 -15.13 4.55 11.72
N LEU A 113 -15.47 5.56 12.52
CA LEU A 113 -16.50 6.55 12.17
C LEU A 113 -16.14 7.36 10.92
N GLN A 114 -14.89 7.81 10.82
CA GLN A 114 -14.38 8.57 9.67
C GLN A 114 -14.30 7.71 8.39
N LEU A 115 -13.97 6.42 8.52
CA LEU A 115 -13.92 5.47 7.43
C LEU A 115 -15.31 4.98 6.97
N GLN A 116 -16.32 5.02 7.84
CA GLN A 116 -17.65 4.44 7.60
C GLN A 116 -17.61 2.93 7.24
N VAL A 117 -16.58 2.21 7.69
CA VAL A 117 -16.52 0.74 7.63
C VAL A 117 -17.10 0.14 8.91
N THR A 118 -17.54 -1.12 8.88
CA THR A 118 -18.10 -1.80 10.06
C THR A 118 -17.11 -2.79 10.67
N ALA A 119 -17.30 -3.13 11.94
CA ALA A 119 -16.51 -4.15 12.64
C ALA A 119 -16.72 -5.59 12.08
N ARG A 120 -17.66 -5.81 11.13
CA ARG A 120 -17.75 -7.05 10.32
C ARG A 120 -16.66 -7.15 9.23
N SER A 121 -15.87 -6.09 9.02
CA SER A 121 -14.75 -6.09 8.09
C SER A 121 -13.42 -6.19 8.82
N TYR A 122 -12.42 -6.87 8.23
CA TYR A 122 -11.09 -6.98 8.83
C TYR A 122 -10.43 -5.59 8.99
N LEU A 123 -10.68 -4.65 8.07
CA LEU A 123 -10.22 -3.26 8.21
C LEU A 123 -10.85 -2.58 9.44
N GLY A 124 -12.16 -2.70 9.63
CA GLY A 124 -12.84 -2.17 10.81
C GLY A 124 -12.37 -2.84 12.12
N ALA A 125 -12.15 -4.15 12.11
CA ALA A 125 -11.64 -4.89 13.27
C ALA A 125 -10.20 -4.49 13.64
N VAL A 126 -9.29 -4.38 12.67
CA VAL A 126 -7.91 -3.89 12.89
C VAL A 126 -7.94 -2.46 13.43
N VAL A 127 -8.71 -1.55 12.83
CA VAL A 127 -8.79 -0.15 13.25
C VAL A 127 -9.39 0.01 14.65
N LEU A 128 -10.33 -0.84 15.05
CA LEU A 128 -11.02 -0.75 16.34
C LEU A 128 -10.29 -1.47 17.49
N HIS A 129 -9.50 -2.50 17.20
CA HIS A 129 -8.92 -3.39 18.21
C HIS A 129 -7.40 -3.59 18.17
N CYS A 130 -6.71 -3.16 17.10
CA CYS A 130 -5.25 -3.21 16.98
C CYS A 130 -4.65 -1.80 16.96
N GLY A 131 -3.49 -1.63 17.58
CA GLY A 131 -2.62 -0.50 17.28
C GLY A 131 -1.99 -0.57 15.89
N GLY A 132 -1.83 -1.81 15.42
CA GLY A 132 -1.21 -2.22 14.17
C GLY A 132 -0.76 -3.67 14.32
N LEU A 133 -0.24 -4.26 13.23
CA LEU A 133 0.31 -5.62 13.22
C LEU A 133 1.74 -5.57 12.69
N LEU A 134 2.69 -6.12 13.44
CA LEU A 134 4.05 -6.37 12.94
C LEU A 134 4.13 -7.83 12.49
N VAL A 135 4.12 -8.04 11.17
CA VAL A 135 4.00 -9.36 10.55
C VAL A 135 5.35 -9.82 10.00
N ASP A 136 5.63 -11.10 10.23
CA ASP A 136 6.87 -11.82 9.92
C ASP A 136 8.11 -11.09 10.44
N ASP A 137 8.26 -11.09 11.78
CA ASP A 137 9.28 -10.36 12.54
C ASP A 137 9.25 -8.82 12.36
N GLY A 138 8.16 -8.28 11.79
CA GLY A 138 8.00 -6.86 11.50
C GLY A 138 8.44 -6.45 10.09
N TRP A 139 8.61 -7.42 9.19
CA TRP A 139 8.85 -7.19 7.75
C TRP A 139 7.73 -6.38 7.10
N VAL A 140 6.47 -6.70 7.41
CA VAL A 140 5.29 -5.90 7.02
C VAL A 140 4.62 -5.31 8.25
N ARG A 141 4.21 -4.04 8.16
CA ARG A 141 3.63 -3.27 9.27
C ARG A 141 2.26 -2.76 8.86
N VAL A 142 1.21 -3.44 9.33
CA VAL A 142 -0.19 -3.08 9.05
C VAL A 142 -0.66 -2.02 10.03
N PHE A 143 -1.29 -0.96 9.54
CA PHE A 143 -1.64 0.21 10.33
C PHE A 143 -3.01 0.08 10.99
N GLY A 144 -3.06 0.25 12.32
CA GLY A 144 -4.29 0.31 13.12
C GLY A 144 -4.44 1.66 13.81
N SER A 145 -4.94 1.66 15.05
CA SER A 145 -5.11 2.84 15.90
C SER A 145 -4.21 2.75 17.13
N PRO A 146 -2.92 3.09 17.05
CA PRO A 146 -1.93 2.80 18.10
C PRO A 146 -2.15 3.60 19.37
N ALA A 147 -1.97 2.93 20.51
CA ALA A 147 -1.87 3.57 21.82
C ALA A 147 -0.80 4.69 21.83
N SER A 148 -1.07 5.79 22.54
CA SER A 148 -0.06 6.83 22.75
C SER A 148 1.17 6.25 23.46
N GLY A 149 2.34 6.37 22.85
CA GLY A 149 3.57 5.74 23.33
C GLY A 149 3.68 4.23 23.05
N ALA A 150 2.92 3.69 22.09
CA ALA A 150 3.03 2.30 21.65
C ALA A 150 4.48 1.91 21.29
N ALA A 151 4.81 0.64 21.56
CA ALA A 151 6.13 0.08 21.28
C ALA A 151 6.57 0.33 19.84
N HIS A 152 7.88 0.56 19.67
CA HIS A 152 8.53 0.80 18.38
C HIS A 152 8.06 2.06 17.61
N GLY A 153 7.13 2.86 18.14
CA GLY A 153 6.68 4.12 17.52
C GLY A 153 5.88 3.91 16.22
N ALA A 154 5.08 2.84 16.15
CA ALA A 154 4.32 2.49 14.95
C ALA A 154 3.32 3.59 14.55
N PRO A 155 3.28 4.02 13.28
CA PRO A 155 2.33 5.02 12.82
C PRO A 155 0.93 4.41 12.64
N GLY A 156 -0.10 5.20 12.99
CA GLY A 156 -1.50 4.78 12.89
C GLY A 156 -2.13 5.10 11.53
N LEU A 157 -3.13 4.30 11.13
CA LEU A 157 -3.81 4.42 9.84
C LEU A 157 -4.34 5.84 9.59
N ALA A 158 -4.91 6.46 10.62
CA ALA A 158 -5.44 7.83 10.57
C ALA A 158 -4.34 8.88 10.29
N GLY A 159 -3.15 8.71 10.87
CA GLY A 159 -2.00 9.58 10.61
C GLY A 159 -1.45 9.35 9.20
N MET A 160 -1.19 8.09 8.84
CA MET A 160 -0.67 7.67 7.53
C MET A 160 -1.54 8.15 6.36
N ASN A 161 -2.85 8.28 6.58
CA ASN A 161 -3.84 8.69 5.56
C ASN A 161 -4.40 10.11 5.79
N GLN A 162 -3.78 10.92 6.66
CA GLN A 162 -4.14 12.32 6.88
C GLN A 162 -5.65 12.52 7.19
N PHE A 163 -6.20 11.70 8.08
CA PHE A 163 -7.57 11.86 8.56
C PHE A 163 -7.74 13.24 9.23
N PRO A 164 -8.89 13.90 9.08
CA PRO A 164 -9.16 15.18 9.73
C PRO A 164 -9.22 14.99 11.26
N GLY A 165 -8.69 15.96 12.01
CA GLY A 165 -8.69 15.94 13.49
C GLY A 165 -10.08 16.11 14.15
N ARG A 166 -11.15 15.99 13.36
CA ARG A 166 -12.57 15.96 13.72
C ARG A 166 -13.27 15.15 12.64
N PHE A 167 -14.34 14.43 12.96
CA PHE A 167 -15.15 13.74 11.96
C PHE A 167 -15.66 14.72 10.88
N ASP A 168 -15.35 14.42 9.62
CA ASP A 168 -15.82 15.15 8.44
C ASP A 168 -16.58 14.18 7.52
N PRO A 169 -17.90 14.36 7.32
CA PRO A 169 -18.68 13.49 6.46
C PRO A 169 -18.41 13.68 4.96
N ALA A 170 -17.66 14.71 4.55
CA ALA A 170 -17.21 14.93 3.17
C ALA A 170 -15.80 14.38 2.89
N TRP A 171 -14.95 14.17 3.90
CA TRP A 171 -13.60 13.64 3.70
C TRP A 171 -13.61 12.24 3.09
N ARG A 172 -12.85 12.04 2.02
CA ARG A 172 -12.61 10.74 1.37
C ARG A 172 -11.14 10.66 0.96
N PRO A 173 -10.48 9.48 1.04
CA PRO A 173 -9.12 9.32 0.54
C PRO A 173 -9.13 9.29 -0.99
N GLU A 174 -8.50 10.27 -1.64
CA GLU A 174 -8.63 10.51 -3.09
C GLU A 174 -8.29 9.29 -3.97
N THR A 175 -7.20 8.58 -3.62
CA THR A 175 -6.69 7.43 -4.39
C THR A 175 -6.96 6.08 -3.72
N GLY A 176 -7.46 6.08 -2.48
CA GLY A 176 -7.51 4.92 -1.58
C GLY A 176 -6.63 5.07 -0.34
N LEU A 177 -6.68 4.07 0.55
CA LEU A 177 -6.01 4.08 1.86
C LEU A 177 -4.69 3.33 1.79
N VAL A 178 -3.59 3.91 2.26
CA VAL A 178 -2.35 3.19 2.56
C VAL A 178 -2.55 2.41 3.87
N VAL A 179 -2.46 1.08 3.81
CA VAL A 179 -2.84 0.15 4.90
C VAL A 179 -1.65 -0.58 5.52
N ALA A 180 -0.54 -0.71 4.79
CA ALA A 180 0.72 -1.21 5.35
C ALA A 180 1.95 -0.69 4.59
N HIS A 181 3.10 -0.69 5.26
CA HIS A 181 4.43 -0.61 4.62
C HIS A 181 5.23 -1.86 4.91
N ASP A 182 6.17 -2.20 4.04
CA ASP A 182 7.27 -3.11 4.36
C ASP A 182 8.59 -2.39 4.62
N VAL A 183 9.54 -3.13 5.18
CA VAL A 183 10.87 -2.62 5.55
C VAL A 183 11.73 -2.14 4.39
N LEU A 184 11.41 -2.48 3.14
CA LEU A 184 12.15 -2.06 1.94
C LEU A 184 11.51 -0.83 1.27
N GLY A 185 10.43 -0.30 1.82
CA GLY A 185 9.68 0.82 1.23
C GLY A 185 8.59 0.37 0.26
N GLY A 186 8.21 -0.91 0.26
CA GLY A 186 7.01 -1.36 -0.42
C GLY A 186 5.75 -0.84 0.30
N VAL A 187 4.72 -0.47 -0.46
CA VAL A 187 3.51 0.18 0.07
C VAL A 187 2.26 -0.58 -0.33
N PHE A 188 1.52 -1.12 0.64
CA PHE A 188 0.20 -1.72 0.40
C PHE A 188 -0.89 -0.66 0.56
N ALA A 189 -1.74 -0.51 -0.45
CA ALA A 189 -2.86 0.41 -0.44
C ALA A 189 -4.17 -0.24 -0.92
N LEU A 190 -5.26 0.01 -0.20
CA LEU A 190 -6.62 -0.36 -0.58
C LEU A 190 -7.18 0.70 -1.53
N ASN A 191 -7.45 0.34 -2.78
CA ASN A 191 -7.93 1.23 -3.84
C ASN A 191 -9.23 1.94 -3.47
N GLY A 192 -9.30 3.24 -3.81
CA GLY A 192 -10.53 4.04 -3.75
C GLY A 192 -11.55 3.66 -4.83
N ALA A 193 -12.60 4.48 -4.98
CA ALA A 193 -13.71 4.19 -5.89
C ALA A 193 -13.36 4.27 -7.39
N ALA A 194 -12.24 4.89 -7.76
CA ALA A 194 -11.83 5.14 -9.15
C ALA A 194 -10.30 5.02 -9.34
N PRO A 195 -9.72 3.80 -9.28
CA PRO A 195 -8.27 3.60 -9.36
C PRO A 195 -7.67 4.05 -10.70
N ASP A 196 -8.39 3.86 -11.81
CA ASP A 196 -8.01 4.34 -13.16
C ASP A 196 -7.74 5.85 -13.19
N GLY A 197 -8.46 6.63 -12.38
CA GLY A 197 -8.30 8.10 -12.28
C GLY A 197 -7.10 8.54 -11.43
N ALA A 198 -6.37 7.58 -10.86
CA ALA A 198 -5.19 7.78 -10.01
C ALA A 198 -3.96 7.03 -10.54
N ASP A 199 -3.99 6.59 -11.81
CA ASP A 199 -2.98 5.73 -12.45
C ASP A 199 -2.64 4.44 -11.64
N ARG A 200 -3.60 3.95 -10.83
CA ARG A 200 -3.47 2.69 -10.07
C ARG A 200 -4.12 1.52 -10.81
N PRO A 201 -3.49 0.32 -10.80
CA PRO A 201 -4.10 -0.89 -11.34
C PRO A 201 -5.10 -1.50 -10.34
N GLY A 202 -5.78 -2.58 -10.75
CA GLY A 202 -6.70 -3.33 -9.88
C GLY A 202 -8.08 -2.68 -9.74
N ALA A 203 -9.02 -3.39 -9.13
CA ALA A 203 -10.39 -2.94 -8.94
C ALA A 203 -10.55 -1.94 -7.78
N PRO A 204 -11.66 -1.19 -7.71
CA PRO A 204 -12.06 -0.48 -6.49
C PRO A 204 -12.18 -1.43 -5.29
N GLY A 205 -11.59 -1.07 -4.15
CA GLY A 205 -11.56 -1.93 -2.96
C GLY A 205 -10.62 -3.14 -3.04
N GLU A 206 -9.79 -3.25 -4.08
CA GLU A 206 -8.67 -4.19 -4.17
C GLU A 206 -7.44 -3.63 -3.45
N VAL A 207 -6.57 -4.48 -2.91
CA VAL A 207 -5.26 -4.08 -2.40
C VAL A 207 -4.24 -4.12 -3.54
N VAL A 208 -3.57 -2.99 -3.76
CA VAL A 208 -2.40 -2.85 -4.63
C VAL A 208 -1.13 -2.74 -3.80
N TYR A 209 0.00 -3.12 -4.39
CA TYR A 209 1.32 -3.05 -3.80
C TYR A 209 2.23 -2.18 -4.69
N PHE A 210 2.85 -1.15 -4.12
CA PHE A 210 3.96 -0.45 -4.75
C PHE A 210 5.23 -1.25 -4.46
N ALA A 211 5.78 -1.92 -5.48
CA ALA A 211 6.96 -2.77 -5.32
C ALA A 211 8.26 -1.95 -5.34
N PRO A 212 9.13 -2.07 -4.31
CA PRO A 212 10.30 -1.20 -4.15
C PRO A 212 11.48 -1.56 -5.07
N ASP A 213 11.46 -2.72 -5.73
CA ASP A 213 12.44 -3.14 -6.74
C ASP A 213 12.00 -2.81 -8.18
N SER A 214 10.70 -2.84 -8.47
CA SER A 214 10.14 -2.50 -9.78
C SER A 214 9.82 -1.00 -9.93
N LEU A 215 9.57 -0.31 -8.80
CA LEU A 215 9.07 1.07 -8.72
C LEU A 215 7.73 1.23 -9.47
N ARG A 216 6.83 0.26 -9.32
CA ARG A 216 5.47 0.24 -9.91
C ARG A 216 4.41 -0.14 -8.89
N TRP A 217 3.18 0.29 -9.14
CA TRP A 217 2.00 -0.30 -8.52
C TRP A 217 1.61 -1.60 -9.23
N GLU A 218 1.28 -2.62 -8.45
CA GLU A 218 0.96 -3.97 -8.91
C GLU A 218 -0.30 -4.46 -8.19
N ALA A 219 -1.20 -5.12 -8.92
CA ALA A 219 -2.54 -5.48 -8.45
C ALA A 219 -2.57 -6.90 -7.89
N LEU A 220 -2.88 -7.05 -6.60
CA LEU A 220 -2.80 -8.34 -5.91
C LEU A 220 -4.00 -9.25 -6.16
N GLY A 221 -5.12 -8.71 -6.67
CA GLY A 221 -6.36 -9.46 -6.94
C GLY A 221 -7.26 -9.71 -5.72
N ALA A 222 -6.93 -9.14 -4.55
CA ALA A 222 -7.62 -9.41 -3.28
C ALA A 222 -8.07 -8.13 -2.57
N GLY A 223 -9.25 -8.16 -1.95
CA GLY A 223 -9.69 -7.13 -1.01
C GLY A 223 -9.07 -7.31 0.39
N HIS A 224 -9.16 -6.28 1.24
CA HIS A 224 -8.43 -6.19 2.52
C HIS A 224 -8.48 -7.45 3.41
N SER A 225 -9.64 -8.09 3.61
CA SER A 225 -9.74 -9.29 4.45
C SER A 225 -8.94 -10.47 3.89
N ALA A 226 -9.06 -10.71 2.58
CA ALA A 226 -8.34 -11.80 1.91
C ALA A 226 -6.83 -11.53 1.82
N TRP A 227 -6.44 -10.26 1.56
CA TRP A 227 -5.04 -9.84 1.63
C TRP A 227 -4.44 -10.03 3.03
N LEU A 228 -5.14 -9.64 4.10
CA LEU A 228 -4.62 -9.80 5.46
C LEU A 228 -4.53 -11.27 5.89
N ALA A 229 -5.50 -12.12 5.51
CA ALA A 229 -5.43 -13.57 5.72
C ALA A 229 -4.26 -14.20 4.95
N TRP A 230 -4.02 -13.77 3.71
CA TRP A 230 -2.85 -14.17 2.92
C TRP A 230 -1.53 -13.71 3.57
N LEU A 231 -1.48 -12.48 4.11
CA LEU A 231 -0.30 -11.89 4.74
C LEU A 231 0.23 -12.73 5.91
N VAL A 232 -0.67 -13.38 6.66
CA VAL A 232 -0.34 -14.24 7.81
C VAL A 232 -0.37 -15.74 7.48
N SER A 233 -0.58 -16.12 6.22
CA SER A 233 -0.63 -17.54 5.80
C SER A 233 0.75 -18.22 5.68
N GLY A 234 1.84 -17.44 5.71
CA GLY A 234 3.20 -17.90 5.38
C GLY A 234 3.60 -17.68 3.91
N ALA A 235 2.69 -17.27 3.03
CA ALA A 235 2.99 -16.97 1.62
C ALA A 235 4.02 -15.84 1.39
N LEU A 236 4.39 -15.08 2.44
CA LEU A 236 5.41 -14.04 2.38
C LEU A 236 6.82 -14.56 2.04
N ASP A 237 7.15 -15.82 2.34
CA ASP A 237 8.44 -16.39 1.97
C ASP A 237 8.59 -16.57 0.44
N GLU A 238 7.51 -16.85 -0.29
CA GLU A 238 7.52 -16.88 -1.76
C GLU A 238 7.48 -15.45 -2.32
N PHE A 239 6.58 -14.60 -1.80
CA PHE A 239 6.40 -13.22 -2.27
C PHE A 239 7.66 -12.36 -2.15
N TYR A 240 8.42 -12.51 -1.05
CA TYR A 240 9.66 -11.79 -0.81
C TYR A 240 10.92 -12.64 -1.09
N ALA A 241 10.82 -13.76 -1.80
CA ALA A 241 11.94 -14.69 -2.03
C ALA A 241 13.18 -14.04 -2.67
N THR A 242 12.98 -13.09 -3.60
CA THR A 242 14.06 -12.33 -4.27
C THR A 242 14.56 -11.13 -3.46
N LEU A 243 13.85 -10.78 -2.38
CA LEU A 243 14.07 -9.58 -1.56
C LEU A 243 14.56 -9.91 -0.14
N ARG A 244 14.80 -11.19 0.16
CA ARG A 244 15.30 -11.69 1.46
C ARG A 244 16.73 -12.22 1.35
N TRP A 245 17.49 -12.07 2.43
CA TRP A 245 18.89 -12.50 2.54
C TRP A 245 19.14 -13.24 3.87
N PRO A 246 20.19 -14.08 4.00
CA PRO A 246 20.52 -14.72 5.26
C PRO A 246 20.77 -13.69 6.37
N GLY A 247 20.01 -13.77 7.47
CA GLY A 247 20.07 -12.81 8.59
C GLY A 247 19.11 -11.61 8.49
N TRP A 248 18.19 -11.58 7.51
CA TRP A 248 17.23 -10.47 7.37
C TRP A 248 16.38 -10.25 8.63
N LYS A 249 16.00 -11.33 9.33
CA LYS A 249 15.16 -11.26 10.54
C LYS A 249 15.86 -10.48 11.66
N GLU A 250 17.17 -10.66 11.80
CA GLU A 250 17.99 -9.97 12.80
C GLU A 250 18.21 -8.50 12.45
N GLU A 251 18.37 -8.15 11.17
CA GLU A 251 18.38 -6.75 10.71
C GLU A 251 17.03 -6.05 10.93
N VAL A 252 15.92 -6.75 10.68
CA VAL A 252 14.56 -6.18 10.78
C VAL A 252 14.09 -6.00 12.21
N ARG A 253 14.34 -6.97 13.12
CA ARG A 253 14.03 -6.82 14.56
C ARG A 253 14.82 -5.69 15.25
N ALA A 254 15.88 -5.17 14.62
CA ALA A 254 16.64 -4.03 15.11
C ALA A 254 16.08 -2.66 14.66
N LEU A 255 15.09 -2.63 13.77
CA LEU A 255 14.41 -1.41 13.32
C LEU A 255 13.35 -0.97 14.34
N ASN A 256 13.13 0.34 14.44
CA ASN A 256 11.85 0.83 14.94
C ASN A 256 10.80 0.88 13.80
N SER A 257 9.53 1.03 14.14
CA SER A 257 8.42 0.93 13.18
C SER A 257 8.29 2.11 12.21
N SER A 258 9.05 3.19 12.40
CA SER A 258 9.19 4.31 11.45
C SER A 258 10.51 4.28 10.64
N GLN A 259 11.29 3.20 10.76
CA GLN A 259 12.50 2.97 9.96
C GLN A 259 12.35 1.82 8.95
N GLY A 260 12.90 2.02 7.75
CA GLY A 260 13.14 0.97 6.76
C GLY A 260 14.63 0.76 6.49
N LEU A 261 14.96 -0.17 5.60
CA LEU A 261 16.33 -0.47 5.16
C LEU A 261 16.57 0.15 3.78
N SER A 262 17.38 1.20 3.74
CA SER A 262 17.97 1.69 2.50
C SER A 262 19.01 0.68 2.00
N VAL A 263 18.95 0.34 0.72
CA VAL A 263 19.77 -0.69 0.07
C VAL A 263 20.70 -0.05 -0.96
N PHE A 264 21.97 -0.43 -0.98
CA PHE A 264 22.96 0.04 -1.96
C PHE A 264 23.83 -1.10 -2.50
N PRO A 265 23.93 -1.30 -3.84
CA PRO A 265 23.14 -0.65 -4.90
C PRO A 265 21.62 -0.82 -4.70
N PRO A 266 20.78 0.11 -5.21
CA PRO A 266 19.34 0.11 -4.92
C PRO A 266 18.61 -1.08 -5.54
N LEU A 267 17.42 -1.40 -5.05
CA LEU A 267 16.67 -2.62 -5.41
C LEU A 267 16.34 -2.72 -6.92
N TRP A 268 16.20 -1.60 -7.61
CA TRP A 268 16.00 -1.54 -9.07
C TRP A 268 17.30 -1.71 -9.90
N SER A 269 18.45 -1.90 -9.27
CA SER A 269 19.75 -2.13 -9.93
C SER A 269 19.92 -3.59 -10.41
N ALA A 270 20.79 -3.79 -11.40
CA ALA A 270 21.13 -5.14 -11.89
C ALA A 270 22.00 -5.92 -10.89
N GLU A 271 22.65 -5.22 -9.96
CA GLU A 271 23.43 -5.76 -8.87
C GLU A 271 22.52 -6.34 -7.78
N ALA A 272 21.61 -5.54 -7.22
CA ALA A 272 20.70 -5.97 -6.15
C ALA A 272 19.76 -7.09 -6.60
N ARG A 273 19.25 -7.03 -7.85
CA ARG A 273 18.42 -8.10 -8.44
C ARG A 273 19.17 -9.40 -8.73
N ARG A 274 20.52 -9.38 -8.75
CA ARG A 274 21.35 -10.58 -8.92
C ARG A 274 21.70 -11.21 -7.59
N ASP A 275 22.08 -10.39 -6.61
CA ASP A 275 22.43 -10.83 -5.26
C ASP A 275 22.15 -9.70 -4.26
N ILE A 276 20.99 -9.77 -3.62
CA ILE A 276 20.62 -8.84 -2.54
C ILE A 276 21.48 -9.06 -1.28
N SER A 277 22.05 -10.26 -1.07
CA SER A 277 22.92 -10.53 0.09
C SER A 277 24.23 -9.74 0.00
N ALA A 278 24.74 -9.53 -1.22
CA ALA A 278 25.92 -8.70 -1.50
C ALA A 278 25.68 -7.18 -1.41
N THR A 279 24.44 -6.72 -1.19
CA THR A 279 24.15 -5.29 -0.99
C THR A 279 24.57 -4.81 0.40
N SER A 280 24.91 -3.52 0.49
CA SER A 280 25.00 -2.81 1.78
C SER A 280 23.61 -2.31 2.18
N ARG A 281 23.24 -2.45 3.45
CA ARG A 281 21.93 -2.01 3.97
C ARG A 281 22.10 -1.08 5.18
N ARG A 282 21.18 -0.13 5.35
CA ARG A 282 21.19 0.87 6.43
C ARG A 282 19.78 1.21 6.90
N ALA A 283 19.55 1.18 8.21
CA ALA A 283 18.32 1.71 8.80
C ALA A 283 18.20 3.23 8.53
N VAL A 284 17.08 3.65 7.93
CA VAL A 284 16.75 5.04 7.59
C VAL A 284 15.28 5.32 7.92
N PRO A 285 14.85 6.58 8.14
CA PRO A 285 13.42 6.91 8.26
C PRO A 285 12.63 6.51 7.01
N MET A 286 11.39 6.05 7.17
CA MET A 286 10.54 5.69 6.02
C MET A 286 10.32 6.86 5.04
N GLY A 287 10.28 8.10 5.53
CA GLY A 287 10.24 9.30 4.68
C GLY A 287 11.48 9.51 3.80
N GLU A 288 12.67 9.10 4.25
CA GLU A 288 13.88 9.10 3.42
C GLU A 288 13.76 8.02 2.32
N LEU A 289 13.34 6.82 2.70
CA LEU A 289 13.25 5.66 1.80
C LEU A 289 12.20 5.85 0.69
N LEU A 290 10.99 6.27 1.06
CA LEU A 290 9.90 6.55 0.12
C LEU A 290 10.14 7.83 -0.70
N GLY A 291 10.87 8.80 -0.15
CA GLY A 291 11.35 9.97 -0.89
C GLY A 291 12.28 9.58 -2.03
N VAL A 292 13.31 8.77 -1.75
CA VAL A 292 14.25 8.26 -2.76
C VAL A 292 13.54 7.41 -3.82
N ALA A 293 12.55 6.59 -3.43
CA ALA A 293 11.74 5.83 -4.38
C ALA A 293 10.94 6.75 -5.33
N ARG A 294 10.17 7.72 -4.79
CA ARG A 294 9.41 8.69 -5.59
C ARG A 294 10.30 9.50 -6.54
N ASP A 295 11.43 10.01 -6.07
CA ASP A 295 12.34 10.78 -6.91
C ASP A 295 13.07 9.92 -7.95
N SER A 296 13.17 8.60 -7.74
CA SER A 296 13.65 7.65 -8.75
C SER A 296 12.61 7.40 -9.84
N CYS A 297 11.33 7.22 -9.51
CA CYS A 297 10.23 7.14 -10.49
C CYS A 297 10.20 8.37 -11.42
N ARG A 298 10.31 9.56 -10.83
CA ARG A 298 10.37 10.84 -11.55
C ARG A 298 11.59 10.96 -12.46
N GLN A 299 12.74 10.36 -12.10
CA GLN A 299 13.96 10.38 -12.90
C GLN A 299 13.96 9.36 -14.05
N PHE A 300 13.37 8.17 -13.86
CA PHE A 300 13.34 7.13 -14.89
C PHE A 300 12.20 7.32 -15.90
N ASP A 301 11.00 7.65 -15.42
CA ASP A 301 9.77 7.60 -16.21
C ASP A 301 9.06 8.97 -16.31
N GLY A 302 9.43 9.93 -15.45
CA GLY A 302 8.72 11.20 -15.30
C GLY A 302 7.40 11.10 -14.52
N VAL A 303 7.08 9.92 -14.00
CA VAL A 303 5.82 9.62 -13.29
C VAL A 303 6.02 9.75 -11.78
N ASP A 304 5.06 10.36 -11.07
CA ASP A 304 4.99 10.30 -9.60
C ASP A 304 4.14 9.07 -9.20
N PRO A 305 4.59 8.21 -8.27
CA PRO A 305 3.79 7.08 -7.78
C PRO A 305 2.56 7.50 -6.96
N GLY A 306 2.31 8.79 -6.75
CA GLY A 306 1.13 9.29 -6.04
C GLY A 306 1.28 9.13 -4.54
N PHE A 307 0.17 8.96 -3.81
CA PHE A 307 0.19 8.93 -2.34
C PHE A 307 0.74 7.60 -1.80
N LEU A 308 1.88 7.68 -1.11
CA LEU A 308 2.58 6.54 -0.46
C LEU A 308 2.38 6.52 1.07
N GLY A 309 1.59 7.44 1.62
CA GLY A 309 1.40 7.65 3.06
C GLY A 309 2.13 8.89 3.59
N ALA A 310 1.67 9.40 4.73
CA ALA A 310 2.33 10.49 5.46
C ALA A 310 3.36 9.93 6.45
N VAL A 311 4.64 10.08 6.11
CA VAL A 311 5.85 9.56 6.81
C VAL A 311 6.88 10.64 7.10
#